data_AF-A0A3N5U1V0-F1
#
_entry.id   AF-A0A3N5U1V0-F1
#
_cell.length_a   1.000
_cell.length_b   1.000
_cell.length_c   1.000
_cell.angle_alpha   90.00
_cell.angle_beta   90.00
_cell.angle_gamma   90.00
#
_symmetry.space_group_name_H-M   'P 1'
#
loop_
_entity.id
_entity.type
_entity.pdbx_description
1 polymer ?
#
loop_
_entity_poly.entity_id
_entity_poly.type
_entity_poly.pdbx_seq_one_letter_code
_entity_poly.pdbx_strand_id
1 'polypeptide(L)' 'MPKENILVVEDEEDIAELIRYNLTAEGFDAVCTGSGEEAVRLAGLK' A
#
# COMPACT_ATOMS: atom_id res chain seq x y z
N MET A 1 -2.54 19.18 5.99
CA MET A 1 -3.54 18.10 5.99
C MET A 1 -2.81 16.83 6.42
N PRO A 2 -3.40 15.95 7.25
CA PRO A 2 -2.79 14.64 7.46
C PRO A 2 -2.70 13.95 6.10
N LYS A 3 -1.52 13.43 5.75
CA LYS A 3 -1.40 12.62 4.53
C LYS A 3 -2.17 11.32 4.76
N GLU A 4 -3.08 10.99 3.87
CA GLU A 4 -3.79 9.73 3.91
C GLU A 4 -2.78 8.58 3.71
N ASN A 5 -2.80 7.61 4.63
CA ASN A 5 -2.00 6.39 4.53
C ASN A 5 -2.76 5.36 3.68
N ILE A 6 -2.13 4.88 2.61
CA ILE A 6 -2.70 3.94 1.67
C ILE A 6 -2.03 2.57 1.85
N LEU A 7 -2.84 1.52 2.02
CA LEU A 7 -2.38 0.13 1.99
C LEU A 7 -2.75 -0.49 0.64
N VAL A 8 -1.74 -0.89 -0.12
CA VAL A 8 -1.87 -1.56 -1.41
C VAL A 8 -1.65 -3.06 -1.21
N VAL A 9 -2.59 -3.87 -1.70
CA VAL A 9 -2.50 -5.34 -1.68
C VAL A 9 -2.39 -5.82 -3.10
N GLU A 10 -1.21 -6.32 -3.48
CA GLU A 10 -0.87 -6.65 -4.86
C GLU A 10 0.18 -7.76 -4.86
N ASP A 11 -0.10 -8.89 -5.51
CA ASP A 11 0.73 -10.09 -5.50
C ASP A 11 1.89 -10.05 -6.51
N GLU A 12 1.83 -9.15 -7.49
CA GLU A 12 2.92 -8.91 -8.43
C GLU A 12 3.82 -7.73 -8.00
N GLU A 13 5.10 -8.01 -7.72
CA GLU A 13 6.06 -7.01 -7.19
C GLU A 13 6.26 -5.81 -8.13
N ASP A 14 6.38 -6.06 -9.44
CA ASP A 14 6.55 -5.00 -10.45
C ASP A 14 5.34 -4.05 -10.50
N ILE A 15 4.13 -4.59 -10.34
CA ILE A 15 2.89 -3.80 -10.30
C ILE A 15 2.80 -3.02 -8.99
N ALA A 16 3.11 -3.66 -7.86
CA ALA A 16 3.13 -3.01 -6.55
C ALA A 16 4.11 -1.83 -6.52
N GLU A 17 5.29 -1.97 -7.12
CA GLU A 17 6.28 -0.89 -7.21
C GLU A 17 5.77 0.28 -8.05
N LEU A 18 5.15 0.01 -9.21
CA LEU A 18 4.56 1.04 -10.05
C LEU A 18 3.47 1.84 -9.31
N ILE A 19 2.58 1.14 -8.59
CA ILE A 19 1.53 1.77 -7.79
C ILE A 19 2.15 2.65 -6.70
N ARG A 20 3.11 2.11 -5.93
CA ARG A 20 3.81 2.84 -4.86
C ARG A 20 4.48 4.10 -5.39
N TYR A 21 5.17 4.00 -6.53
CA TYR A 21 5.85 5.12 -7.16
C TYR A 21 4.86 6.25 -7.50
N ASN A 22 3.73 5.92 -8.13
CA ASN A 22 2.71 6.91 -8.49
C ASN A 22 2.08 7.57 -7.27
N LEU A 23 1.67 6.79 -6.27
CA LEU A 23 1.08 7.31 -5.03
C LEU A 23 2.06 8.21 -4.25
N THR A 24 3.33 7.80 -4.18
CA THR A 24 4.37 8.60 -3.54
C THR A 24 4.62 9.91 -4.29
N ALA A 25 4.61 9.87 -5.62
CA ALA A 25 4.76 11.06 -6.47
C ALA A 25 3.59 12.05 -6.29
N GLU A 26 2.38 11.57 -6.02
CA GLU A 26 1.21 12.38 -5.66
C GLU A 26 1.22 12.86 -4.20
N GLY A 27 2.20 12.42 -3.41
CA GLY A 27 2.45 12.89 -2.04
C GLY A 27 1.78 12.06 -0.93
N PHE A 28 1.16 10.93 -1.28
CA PHE A 28 0.59 9.97 -0.33
C PHE A 28 1.68 9.14 0.35
N ASP A 29 1.37 8.60 1.52
CA ASP A 29 2.19 7.59 2.19
C ASP A 29 1.61 6.21 1.86
N ALA A 30 2.35 5.41 1.11
CA ALA A 30 1.87 4.13 0.56
C ALA A 30 2.71 2.96 1.08
N VAL A 31 2.03 1.95 1.63
CA VAL A 31 2.59 0.66 2.05
C VAL A 31 2.05 -0.43 1.14
N CYS A 32 2.91 -1.29 0.63
CA CYS A 32 2.53 -2.41 -0.23
C CYS A 32 2.71 -3.75 0.49
N THR A 33 1.83 -4.70 0.23
CA THR A 33 1.95 -6.08 0.68
C THR A 33 1.44 -7.05 -0.37
N GLY A 34 2.08 -8.22 -0.45
CA GLY A 34 1.76 -9.27 -1.43
C GLY A 34 0.69 -10.26 -1.01
N SER A 35 0.09 -10.11 0.16
CA SER A 35 -0.92 -11.06 0.66
C SER A 35 -2.04 -10.38 1.43
N GLY A 36 -3.24 -10.93 1.29
CA GLY A 36 -4.40 -10.46 2.05
C GLY A 36 -4.23 -10.69 3.56
N GLU A 37 -3.58 -11.77 3.97
CA GLU A 37 -3.33 -12.08 5.37
C GLU A 37 -2.44 -11.02 6.04
N GLU A 38 -1.39 -10.57 5.35
CA GLU A 38 -0.56 -9.48 5.82
C GLU A 38 -1.31 -8.14 5.76
N ALA A 39 -2.11 -7.92 4.72
CA ALA A 39 -2.94 -6.71 4.61
C ALA A 39 -3.90 -6.56 5.79
N VAL A 40 -4.58 -7.63 6.20
CA VAL A 40 -5.49 -7.62 7.36
C VAL A 40 -4.71 -7.30 8.65
N ARG A 41 -3.51 -7.86 8.84
CA ARG A 41 -2.63 -7.53 9.97
C ARG A 41 -2.24 -6.05 9.98
N LEU A 42 -1.84 -5.50 8.82
CA LEU A 42 -1.42 -4.11 8.67
C LEU A 42 -2.60 -3.13 8.83
N ALA A 43 -3.79 -3.50 8.37
CA ALA A 43 -5.00 -2.67 8.48
C ALA A 43 -5.54 -2.55 9.91
N GLY A 44 -5.03 -3.35 10.86
CA GLY A 44 -5.51 -3.36 12.24
C GLY A 44 -6.95 -3.86 12.38
N LEU A 45 -7.46 -4.57 11.37
CA LEU A 45 -8.77 -5.22 11.42
C LEU A 45 -8.66 -6.42 12.37
N LYS A 46 -9.45 -6.38 13.45
CA LYS A 46 -9.56 -7.47 14.44
C LYS A 46 -10.54 -8.53 14.00
#